data_AF-A0A2J6QY58-F1
#
_entry.id   AF-A0A2J6QY58-F1
#
_cell.length_a   1.000
_cell.length_b   1.000
_cell.length_c   1.000
_cell.angle_alpha   90.00
_cell.angle_beta   90.00
_cell.angle_gamma   90.00
#
_symmetry.space_group_name_H-M   'P 1'
#
loop_
_entity.id
_entity.type
_entity.pdbx_description
1 polymer ?
#
loop_
_entity_poly.entity_id
_entity_poly.type
_entity_poly.pdbx_seq_one_letter_code
_entity_poly.pdbx_strand_id
1 'polypeptide(L)'
;VECHIEHAALCAQPTYKALSYCWGDANETKEIIVNGCSTKVTANLEAALRRLRVREPRTFLWIDALCINQASVKERDRQVLRMRDIYSKAESIIAWIGEEDVSTASAIAFLDSVAHGEEQVGWDMWSPCQQSILRRPYWRRTWIVQELCLAKDVQI
;
A
#
# COMPACT_ATOMS: atom_id res chain seq x y z
N VAL A 1 -3.17 -5.12 -16.10
CA VAL A 1 -2.74 -6.09 -15.05
C VAL A 1 -3.81 -7.16 -14.92
N GLU A 2 -3.46 -8.41 -14.67
CA GLU A 2 -4.41 -9.51 -14.41
C GLU A 2 -4.17 -10.10 -13.02
N CYS A 3 -5.21 -10.55 -12.31
CA CYS A 3 -5.11 -11.21 -11.01
C CYS A 3 -6.31 -12.12 -10.74
N HIS A 4 -6.19 -12.96 -9.71
CA HIS A 4 -7.24 -13.84 -9.22
C HIS A 4 -7.50 -13.58 -7.74
N ILE A 5 -8.77 -13.71 -7.33
CA ILE A 5 -9.17 -13.60 -5.93
C ILE A 5 -9.28 -15.01 -5.33
N GLU A 6 -8.62 -15.21 -4.20
CA GLU A 6 -8.75 -16.40 -3.37
C GLU A 6 -9.29 -16.02 -1.98
N HIS A 7 -10.16 -16.85 -1.44
CA HIS A 7 -10.73 -16.65 -0.11
C HIS A 7 -9.98 -17.52 0.91
N ALA A 8 -9.51 -16.90 1.99
CA ALA A 8 -8.84 -17.59 3.09
C ALA A 8 -9.38 -17.12 4.44
N ALA A 9 -9.44 -18.04 5.41
CA ALA A 9 -9.81 -17.72 6.78
C ALA A 9 -8.57 -17.26 7.57
N LEU A 10 -8.65 -16.13 8.28
CA LEU A 10 -7.52 -15.63 9.09
C LEU A 10 -7.09 -16.58 10.24
N CYS A 11 -7.95 -17.52 10.65
CA CYS A 11 -7.60 -18.55 11.62
C CYS A 11 -6.74 -19.66 11.03
N ALA A 12 -6.79 -19.86 9.71
CA ALA A 12 -5.93 -20.78 8.99
C ALA A 12 -4.51 -20.22 8.75
N GLN A 13 -4.23 -18.99 9.22
CA GLN A 13 -2.93 -18.31 9.12
C GLN A 13 -2.37 -18.30 7.69
N PRO A 14 -3.11 -17.75 6.70
CA PRO A 14 -2.62 -17.68 5.33
C PRO A 14 -1.40 -16.76 5.25
N THR A 15 -0.49 -17.05 4.32
CA THR A 15 0.63 -16.18 4.00
C THR A 15 0.22 -15.19 2.92
N TYR A 16 0.31 -13.90 3.23
CA TYR A 16 0.01 -12.80 2.31
C TYR A 16 0.72 -11.52 2.76
N LYS A 17 0.91 -10.60 1.83
CA LYS A 17 1.28 -9.20 2.13
C LYS A 17 0.05 -8.31 2.03
N ALA A 18 0.00 -7.23 2.80
CA ALA A 18 -1.10 -6.26 2.71
C ALA A 18 -0.63 -5.00 1.97
N LEU A 19 -1.42 -4.51 1.03
CA LEU A 19 -1.15 -3.23 0.37
C LEU A 19 -1.71 -2.08 1.20
N SER A 20 -0.86 -1.11 1.48
CA SER A 20 -1.18 0.16 2.09
C SER A 20 -0.99 1.23 1.03
N TYR A 21 -2.06 1.89 0.60
CA TYR A 21 -2.00 2.86 -0.50
C TYR A 21 -3.11 3.91 -0.42
N CYS A 22 -2.89 5.09 -1.00
CA CYS A 22 -3.97 6.07 -1.16
C CYS A 22 -4.89 5.67 -2.31
N TRP A 23 -6.21 5.74 -2.13
CA TRP A 23 -7.14 5.38 -3.19
C TRP A 23 -6.97 6.24 -4.45
N GLY A 24 -6.68 7.54 -4.30
CA GLY A 24 -6.58 8.50 -5.41
C GLY A 24 -7.93 9.04 -5.85
N ASP A 25 -8.00 9.62 -7.05
CA ASP A 25 -9.26 10.12 -7.63
C ASP A 25 -10.12 8.94 -8.12
N ALA A 26 -11.37 8.89 -7.66
CA ALA A 26 -12.34 7.86 -8.04
C ALA A 26 -12.81 7.98 -9.50
N ASN A 27 -12.63 9.15 -10.13
CA ASN A 27 -12.99 9.38 -11.54
C ASN A 27 -11.86 8.95 -12.49
N GLU A 28 -10.61 8.96 -12.01
CA GLU A 28 -9.46 8.50 -12.78
C GLU A 28 -9.30 6.98 -12.62
N THR A 29 -9.94 6.23 -13.52
CA THR A 29 -9.93 4.77 -13.47
C THR A 29 -9.18 4.14 -14.63
N LYS A 30 -8.66 2.94 -14.39
CA LYS A 30 -8.04 2.06 -15.39
C LYS A 30 -8.62 0.65 -15.25
N GLU A 31 -8.55 -0.11 -16.33
CA GLU A 31 -9.05 -1.48 -16.36
C GLU A 31 -7.95 -2.49 -16.00
N ILE A 32 -8.33 -3.45 -15.14
CA ILE A 32 -7.56 -4.65 -14.85
C ILE A 32 -8.46 -5.87 -15.04
N ILE A 33 -7.85 -7.05 -15.17
CA ILE A 33 -8.58 -8.31 -15.23
C ILE A 33 -8.56 -8.95 -13.85
N VAL A 34 -9.73 -9.24 -13.29
CA VAL A 34 -9.89 -9.93 -12.00
C VAL A 34 -10.76 -11.15 -12.25
N ASN A 35 -10.24 -12.35 -11.98
CA ASN A 35 -10.95 -13.61 -12.26
C ASN A 35 -11.49 -13.71 -13.70
N GLY A 36 -10.73 -13.20 -14.68
CA GLY A 36 -11.14 -13.17 -16.09
C GLY A 36 -12.15 -12.07 -16.47
N CYS A 37 -12.60 -11.24 -15.52
CA CYS A 37 -13.52 -10.14 -15.77
C CYS A 37 -12.83 -8.78 -15.79
N SER A 38 -13.19 -7.90 -16.74
CA SER A 38 -12.73 -6.51 -16.73
C SER A 38 -13.31 -5.77 -15.53
N THR A 39 -12.42 -5.19 -14.72
CA THR A 39 -12.74 -4.49 -13.48
C THR A 39 -12.05 -3.13 -13.48
N LYS A 40 -12.80 -2.08 -13.16
CA LYS A 40 -12.25 -0.72 -13.04
C LYS A 40 -11.68 -0.53 -11.64
N VAL A 41 -10.45 -0.04 -11.60
CA VAL A 41 -9.75 0.39 -10.38
C VAL A 41 -9.23 1.81 -10.57
N THR A 42 -8.88 2.51 -9.49
CA THR A 42 -8.26 3.83 -9.62
C THR A 42 -6.91 3.72 -10.32
N ALA A 43 -6.51 4.79 -11.02
CA ALA A 43 -5.24 4.85 -11.72
C ALA A 43 -4.05 4.61 -10.77
N ASN A 44 -4.16 5.06 -9.52
CA ASN A 44 -3.13 4.84 -8.51
C ASN A 44 -3.00 3.36 -8.10
N LEU A 45 -4.13 2.65 -7.90
CA LEU A 45 -4.09 1.22 -7.59
C LEU A 45 -3.53 0.43 -8.78
N GLU A 46 -3.90 0.80 -10.00
CA GLU A 46 -3.39 0.12 -11.21
C GLU A 46 -1.87 0.30 -11.35
N ALA A 47 -1.35 1.51 -11.09
CA ALA A 47 0.09 1.76 -11.09
C ALA A 47 0.82 0.94 -10.03
N ALA A 48 0.29 0.89 -8.80
CA ALA A 48 0.83 0.07 -7.72
C ALA A 48 0.88 -1.42 -8.11
N LEU A 49 -0.23 -1.96 -8.61
CA LEU A 49 -0.34 -3.35 -9.07
C LEU A 49 0.64 -3.66 -10.19
N ARG A 50 0.81 -2.75 -11.16
CA ARG A 50 1.76 -2.93 -12.26
C ARG A 50 3.21 -3.01 -11.74
N ARG A 51 3.59 -2.14 -10.80
CA ARG A 51 4.93 -2.14 -10.21
C ARG A 51 5.17 -3.41 -9.38
N LEU A 52 4.20 -3.78 -8.55
CA LEU A 52 4.26 -4.98 -7.71
C LEU A 52 4.35 -6.27 -8.53
N ARG A 53 3.70 -6.33 -9.69
CA ARG A 53 3.81 -7.50 -10.57
C ARG A 53 5.26 -7.80 -11.00
N VAL A 54 6.10 -6.78 -11.10
CA VAL A 54 7.51 -6.93 -11.48
C VAL A 54 8.39 -7.24 -10.26
N ARG A 55 8.17 -6.56 -9.13
CA ARG A 55 9.01 -6.71 -7.92
C ARG A 55 8.67 -7.98 -7.11
N GLU A 56 7.40 -8.37 -7.10
CA GLU A 56 6.83 -9.40 -6.21
C GLU A 56 6.07 -10.47 -7.03
N PRO A 57 6.74 -11.21 -7.93
CA PRO A 57 6.07 -12.19 -8.75
C PRO A 57 5.52 -13.33 -7.87
N ARG A 58 4.22 -13.62 -8.01
CA ARG A 58 3.50 -14.72 -7.33
C ARG A 58 3.20 -14.48 -5.83
N THR A 59 3.09 -13.23 -5.42
CA THR A 59 2.70 -12.89 -4.04
C THR A 59 1.18 -12.75 -3.90
N PHE A 60 0.62 -13.32 -2.82
CA PHE A 60 -0.75 -13.04 -2.40
C PHE A 60 -0.82 -11.65 -1.75
N LEU A 61 -1.68 -10.80 -2.29
CA LEU A 61 -1.88 -9.45 -1.80
C LEU A 61 -3.29 -9.30 -1.26
N TRP A 62 -3.39 -8.76 -0.05
CA TRP A 62 -4.65 -8.21 0.45
C TRP A 62 -4.74 -6.74 0.06
N ILE A 63 -5.80 -6.39 -0.67
CA ILE A 63 -6.06 -5.03 -1.18
C ILE A 63 -7.53 -4.71 -0.91
N ASP A 64 -7.81 -3.71 -0.09
CA ASP A 64 -9.18 -3.37 0.34
C ASP A 64 -10.17 -3.19 -0.83
N ALA A 65 -9.78 -2.50 -1.89
CA ALA A 65 -10.61 -2.22 -3.05
C ALA A 65 -10.99 -3.47 -3.87
N LEU A 66 -10.22 -4.56 -3.76
CA LEU A 66 -10.45 -5.79 -4.51
C LEU A 66 -10.96 -6.94 -3.62
N CYS A 67 -10.42 -7.06 -2.40
CA CYS A 67 -10.74 -8.15 -1.47
C CYS A 67 -12.02 -7.90 -0.67
N ILE A 68 -12.54 -6.67 -0.66
CA ILE A 68 -13.81 -6.30 -0.01
C ILE A 68 -14.82 -5.99 -1.10
N ASN A 69 -16.01 -6.57 -1.00
CA ASN A 69 -17.11 -6.16 -1.85
C ASN A 69 -17.57 -4.73 -1.50
N GLN A 70 -17.09 -3.76 -2.28
CA GLN A 70 -17.36 -2.34 -2.07
C GLN A 70 -18.84 -1.96 -2.21
N ALA A 71 -19.65 -2.78 -2.91
CA ALA A 71 -21.09 -2.57 -3.03
C ALA A 71 -21.89 -3.02 -1.80
N SER A 72 -21.28 -3.83 -0.92
CA SER A 72 -21.92 -4.37 0.28
C SER A 72 -21.49 -3.59 1.52
N VAL A 73 -22.31 -2.61 1.94
CA VAL A 73 -22.08 -1.85 3.18
C VAL A 73 -21.88 -2.78 4.37
N LYS A 74 -22.72 -3.82 4.48
CA LYS A 74 -22.63 -4.82 5.55
C LYS A 74 -21.30 -5.56 5.57
N GLU A 75 -20.73 -5.88 4.41
CA GLU A 75 -19.41 -6.50 4.34
C GLU A 75 -18.32 -5.51 4.68
N ARG A 76 -18.36 -4.31 4.09
CA ARG A 76 -17.39 -3.25 4.35
C ARG A 76 -17.27 -2.97 5.84
N ASP A 77 -18.38 -2.79 6.54
CA ASP A 77 -18.39 -2.52 7.98
C ASP A 77 -17.76 -3.67 8.77
N ARG A 78 -18.03 -4.93 8.39
CA ARG A 78 -17.39 -6.10 8.99
C ARG A 78 -15.89 -6.17 8.70
N GLN A 79 -15.46 -5.80 7.50
CA GLN A 79 -14.05 -5.83 7.11
C GLN A 79 -13.26 -4.71 7.77
N VAL A 80 -13.85 -3.53 7.93
CA VAL A 80 -13.25 -2.41 8.70
C VAL A 80 -12.94 -2.85 10.12
N LEU A 81 -13.87 -3.55 10.79
CA LEU A 81 -13.63 -4.12 12.12
C LEU A 81 -12.50 -5.17 12.15
N ARG A 82 -12.20 -5.80 11.01
CA ARG A 82 -11.15 -6.82 10.86
C ARG A 82 -9.82 -6.28 10.33
N MET A 83 -9.74 -5.01 9.91
CA MET A 83 -8.53 -4.44 9.32
C MET A 83 -7.32 -4.60 10.24
N ARG A 84 -7.50 -4.36 11.55
CA ARG A 84 -6.45 -4.57 12.55
C ARG A 84 -5.85 -5.98 12.46
N ASP A 85 -6.71 -7.00 12.47
CA ASP A 85 -6.26 -8.39 12.41
C ASP A 85 -5.60 -8.70 11.07
N ILE A 86 -6.16 -8.21 9.96
CA ILE A 86 -5.64 -8.43 8.61
C ILE A 86 -4.24 -7.83 8.47
N TYR A 87 -4.02 -6.59 8.87
CA TYR A 87 -2.70 -5.96 8.78
C TYR A 87 -1.70 -6.61 9.75
N SER A 88 -2.09 -6.90 10.99
CA SER A 88 -1.19 -7.53 11.97
C SER A 88 -0.77 -8.97 11.61
N LYS A 89 -1.61 -9.68 10.83
CA LYS A 89 -1.35 -11.06 10.44
C LYS A 89 -0.65 -11.19 9.09
N ALA A 90 -0.57 -10.12 8.32
CA ALA A 90 0.23 -10.08 7.10
C ALA A 90 1.70 -10.42 7.41
N GLU A 91 2.38 -11.01 6.43
CA GLU A 91 3.81 -11.26 6.48
C GLU A 91 4.57 -9.92 6.52
N SER A 92 4.21 -9.03 5.61
CA SER A 92 4.66 -7.64 5.57
C SER A 92 3.60 -6.73 4.96
N ILE A 93 3.79 -5.43 5.13
CA ILE A 93 2.95 -4.40 4.53
C ILE A 93 3.75 -3.70 3.45
N ILE A 94 3.15 -3.56 2.27
CA ILE A 94 3.73 -2.78 1.18
C ILE A 94 3.07 -1.40 1.21
N ALA A 95 3.84 -0.38 1.56
CA ALA A 95 3.45 1.02 1.56
C ALA A 95 3.67 1.64 0.18
N TRP A 96 2.63 1.67 -0.65
CA TRP A 96 2.65 2.36 -1.93
C TRP A 96 2.47 3.86 -1.74
N ILE A 97 3.58 4.58 -1.85
CA ILE A 97 3.63 6.03 -1.70
C ILE A 97 3.52 6.78 -3.04
N GLY A 98 3.20 6.10 -4.15
CA GLY A 98 3.13 6.68 -5.50
C GLY A 98 4.38 6.40 -6.35
N GLU A 99 4.32 6.75 -7.63
CA GLU A 99 5.43 6.49 -8.57
C GLU A 99 6.72 7.25 -8.18
N GLU A 100 7.84 6.71 -8.64
CA GLU A 100 9.14 7.35 -8.49
C GLU A 100 9.16 8.64 -9.31
N ASP A 101 9.68 9.70 -8.71
CA ASP A 101 9.97 10.98 -9.34
C ASP A 101 11.44 11.36 -9.13
N VAL A 102 11.85 12.47 -9.75
CA VAL A 102 13.21 13.03 -9.64
C VAL A 102 13.69 13.22 -8.19
N SER A 103 12.80 13.42 -7.23
CA SER A 103 13.15 13.56 -5.81
C SER A 103 13.17 12.25 -5.02
N THR A 104 12.64 11.16 -5.58
CA THR A 104 12.45 9.91 -4.84
C THR A 104 13.78 9.27 -4.45
N ALA A 105 14.74 9.20 -5.38
CA ALA A 105 16.05 8.60 -5.11
C ALA A 105 16.83 9.34 -4.02
N SER A 106 16.84 10.69 -4.06
CA SER A 106 17.54 11.50 -3.05
C SER A 106 16.85 11.48 -1.69
N ALA A 107 15.52 11.34 -1.66
CA ALA A 107 14.76 11.16 -0.42
C ALA A 107 15.02 9.80 0.23
N ILE A 108 15.05 8.71 -0.55
CA ILE A 108 15.35 7.36 -0.03
C ILE A 108 16.78 7.29 0.50
N ALA A 109 17.77 7.75 -0.27
CA ALA A 109 19.18 7.72 0.16
C ALA A 109 19.41 8.46 1.48
N PHE A 110 18.66 9.56 1.69
CA PHE A 110 18.69 10.31 2.92
C PHE A 110 17.97 9.61 4.09
N LEU A 111 16.82 8.98 3.84
CA LEU A 111 16.16 8.15 4.85
C LEU A 111 17.07 7.01 5.32
N ASP A 112 17.81 6.39 4.39
CA ASP A 112 18.78 5.35 4.70
C ASP A 112 19.92 5.89 5.58
N SER A 113 20.51 7.05 5.28
CA SER A 113 21.58 7.63 6.12
C SER A 113 21.11 7.94 7.54
N VAL A 114 19.87 8.44 7.69
CA VAL A 114 19.25 8.67 9.00
C VAL A 114 19.03 7.35 9.75
N ALA A 115 18.50 6.33 9.08
CA ALA A 115 18.21 5.04 9.71
C ALA A 115 19.47 4.33 10.22
N HIS A 116 20.60 4.51 9.54
CA HIS A 116 21.89 3.94 9.94
C HIS A 116 22.64 4.79 10.98
N GLY A 117 22.03 5.88 11.46
CA GLY A 117 22.60 6.72 12.52
C GLY A 117 23.85 7.48 12.09
N GLU A 118 24.08 7.62 10.78
CA GLU A 118 25.26 8.29 10.22
C GLU A 118 25.16 9.82 10.36
N GLU A 119 23.96 10.35 10.65
CA GLU A 119 23.69 11.78 10.62
C GLU A 119 22.74 12.19 11.77
N GLN A 120 23.14 13.15 12.61
CA GLN A 120 22.28 13.77 13.65
C GLN A 120 21.39 14.81 12.96
N VAL A 121 20.31 14.37 12.33
CA VAL A 121 19.51 15.24 11.46
C VAL A 121 18.37 15.93 12.21
N GLY A 122 18.46 17.25 12.33
CA GLY A 122 17.30 18.10 12.64
C GLY A 122 16.33 18.18 11.45
N TRP A 123 15.03 18.35 11.73
CA TRP A 123 13.98 18.48 10.71
C TRP A 123 14.28 19.55 9.63
N ASP A 124 15.09 20.55 9.98
CA ASP A 124 15.44 21.71 9.16
C ASP A 124 16.45 21.39 8.04
N MET A 125 17.06 20.20 8.08
CA MET A 125 18.11 19.79 7.14
C MET A 125 17.55 19.14 5.86
N TRP A 126 16.27 18.74 5.87
CA TRP A 126 15.64 18.20 4.68
C TRP A 126 15.47 19.29 3.64
N SER A 127 16.05 19.11 2.45
CA SER A 127 15.76 20.03 1.35
C SER A 127 14.27 19.98 0.97
N PRO A 128 13.71 21.07 0.42
CA PRO A 128 12.30 21.07 -0.02
C PRO A 128 11.96 19.96 -1.02
N CYS A 129 12.92 19.51 -1.83
CA CYS A 129 12.73 18.39 -2.74
C CYS A 129 12.73 17.04 -2.01
N GLN A 130 13.55 16.82 -0.98
CA GLN A 130 13.49 15.59 -0.16
C GLN A 130 12.19 15.52 0.67
N GLN A 131 11.70 16.67 1.14
CA GLN A 131 10.41 16.74 1.86
C GLN A 131 9.21 16.44 0.97
N SER A 132 9.36 16.44 -0.36
CA SER A 132 8.27 16.20 -1.31
C SER A 132 7.60 14.85 -1.05
N ILE A 133 8.37 13.84 -0.64
CA ILE A 133 7.89 12.48 -0.38
C ILE A 133 6.88 12.45 0.77
N LEU A 134 7.10 13.26 1.81
CA LEU A 134 6.21 13.40 2.98
C LEU A 134 4.95 14.18 2.64
N ARG A 135 4.97 14.98 1.56
CA ARG A 135 3.80 15.73 1.09
C ARG A 135 2.84 14.87 0.26
N ARG A 136 3.24 13.65 -0.11
CA ARG A 136 2.42 12.76 -0.94
C ARG A 136 1.11 12.38 -0.23
N PRO A 137 0.01 12.16 -0.98
CA PRO A 137 -1.31 11.90 -0.40
C PRO A 137 -1.37 10.72 0.57
N TYR A 138 -0.49 9.73 0.39
CA TYR A 138 -0.35 8.58 1.27
C TYR A 138 -0.25 8.97 2.75
N TRP A 139 0.62 9.94 3.07
CA TRP A 139 0.89 10.38 4.45
C TRP A 139 -0.25 11.16 5.11
N ARG A 140 -1.26 11.56 4.34
CA ARG A 140 -2.43 12.30 4.84
C ARG A 140 -3.62 11.39 5.19
N ARG A 141 -3.48 10.07 5.05
CA ARG A 141 -4.55 9.11 5.31
C ARG A 141 -4.71 8.87 6.81
N THR A 142 -5.94 8.94 7.30
CA THR A 142 -6.28 8.66 8.71
C THR A 142 -5.83 7.28 9.18
N TRP A 143 -5.85 6.27 8.30
CA TRP A 143 -5.58 4.88 8.65
C TRP A 143 -4.10 4.46 8.57
N ILE A 144 -3.23 5.34 8.07
CA ILE A 144 -1.82 5.00 7.86
C ILE A 144 -1.08 4.61 9.15
N VAL A 145 -1.46 5.21 10.27
CA VAL A 145 -0.88 4.90 11.58
C VAL A 145 -1.21 3.47 11.99
N GLN A 146 -2.46 3.03 11.78
CA GLN A 146 -2.84 1.65 12.10
C GLN A 146 -2.13 0.65 11.20
N GLU A 147 -2.02 0.96 9.91
CA GLU A 147 -1.34 0.11 8.94
C GLU A 147 0.15 -0.02 9.31
N LEU A 148 0.87 1.08 9.52
CA LEU A 148 2.31 1.06 9.81
C LEU A 148 2.64 0.55 11.23
N CYS A 149 1.87 0.91 12.27
CA CYS A 149 2.16 0.48 13.64
C CYS A 149 1.85 -1.00 13.89
N LEU A 150 0.99 -1.62 13.09
CA LEU A 150 0.65 -3.05 13.21
C LEU A 150 1.52 -3.95 12.32
N ALA A 151 2.34 -3.36 11.47
CA ALA A 151 3.23 -4.07 10.57
C ALA A 151 4.27 -4.87 11.36
N LYS A 152 4.48 -6.13 10.98
CA LYS A 152 5.70 -6.87 11.38
C LYS A 152 6.92 -6.36 10.62
N ASP A 153 6.70 -5.98 9.36
CA ASP A 153 7.68 -5.47 8.41
C ASP A 153 6.98 -4.52 7.41
N VAL A 154 7.66 -3.46 6.98
CA VAL A 154 7.13 -2.48 6.01
C VAL A 154 8.10 -2.32 4.84
N GLN A 155 7.57 -2.44 3.63
CA GLN A 155 8.31 -2.29 2.36
C GLN A 155 7.75 -1.08 1.59
N ILE A 156 8.61 -0.26 1.00
CA ILE A 156 8.24 0.93 0.21
C ILE A 156 8.53 0.68 -1.30
#